data_AF-A0A5A7WF11-F1
#
_entry.id   AF-A0A5A7WF11-F1
#
_cell.length_a   1.000
_cell.length_b   1.000
_cell.length_c   1.000
_cell.angle_alpha   90.00
_cell.angle_beta   90.00
_cell.angle_gamma   90.00
#
_symmetry.space_group_name_H-M   'P 1'
#
loop_
_entity.id
_entity.type
_entity.pdbx_description
1 polymer ?
#
loop_
_entity_poly.entity_id
_entity_poly.type
_entity_poly.pdbx_seq_one_letter_code
_entity_poly.pdbx_strand_id
1 'polypeptide(L)' 'MAYTPSLNPPRLGDPISSDGELAYVKRSSAQRQAAIWNEVLAGDPVFGRGSGVAVGVAPMKNDDRRWPLVWVQLPSGQRP' A
#
# COMPACT_ATOMS: atom_id res chain seq x y z
N MET A 1 27.29 -11.72 -6.69
CA MET A 1 26.00 -12.43 -6.48
C MET A 1 25.00 -11.37 -6.05
N ALA A 2 24.14 -10.91 -6.97
CA ALA A 2 23.06 -9.99 -6.61
C ALA A 2 22.00 -10.82 -5.89
N TYR A 3 21.94 -10.71 -4.56
CA TYR A 3 20.80 -11.18 -3.81
C TYR A 3 19.64 -10.26 -4.22
N THR A 4 18.83 -10.66 -5.19
CA THR A 4 17.45 -10.20 -5.23
C THR A 4 16.79 -10.89 -4.04
N PRO A 5 16.60 -10.23 -2.88
CA PRO A 5 15.77 -10.82 -1.85
C PRO A 5 14.47 -11.19 -2.53
N SER A 6 14.02 -12.43 -2.37
CA SER A 6 12.73 -12.88 -2.87
C SER A 6 11.72 -11.84 -2.42
N LEU A 7 11.26 -10.98 -3.34
CA LEU A 7 10.23 -10.00 -3.10
C LEU A 7 8.97 -10.83 -2.90
N ASN A 8 8.81 -11.33 -1.68
CA ASN A 8 7.57 -11.94 -1.27
C ASN A 8 6.50 -10.87 -1.54
N PRO A 9 5.49 -11.18 -2.37
CA PRO A 9 4.45 -10.22 -2.64
C PRO A 9 3.87 -9.76 -1.30
N PRO A 10 3.58 -8.45 -1.18
CA PRO A 10 3.14 -7.91 0.07
C PRO A 10 1.84 -8.60 0.47
N ARG A 11 1.74 -8.99 1.74
CA ARG A 11 0.51 -9.59 2.25
C ARG A 11 -0.58 -8.53 2.29
N LEU A 12 -1.80 -8.91 1.88
CA LEU A 12 -2.92 -8.00 1.95
C LEU A 12 -3.21 -7.62 3.40
N GLY A 13 -3.42 -6.34 3.65
CA GLY A 13 -3.62 -5.77 4.98
C GLY A 13 -2.33 -5.42 5.72
N ASP A 14 -1.16 -5.86 5.24
CA ASP A 14 0.11 -5.43 5.83
C ASP A 14 0.38 -3.96 5.54
N PRO A 15 0.98 -3.23 6.50
CA PRO A 15 1.44 -1.87 6.28
C PRO A 15 2.40 -1.77 5.09
N ILE A 16 2.30 -0.69 4.33
CA ILE A 16 3.25 -0.44 3.23
C ILE A 16 4.62 0.06 3.73
N SER A 17 4.73 0.44 5.01
CA SER A 17 5.98 0.78 5.70
C SER A 17 6.03 0.03 7.04
N SER A 18 7.16 -0.62 7.31
CA SER A 18 7.39 -1.44 8.50
C SER A 18 7.39 -0.65 9.80
N ASP A 19 7.78 0.63 9.75
CA ASP A 19 7.91 1.49 10.95
C ASP A 19 6.62 2.27 11.28
N GLY A 20 5.53 2.03 10.55
CA GLY A 20 4.27 2.76 10.77
C GLY A 20 4.36 4.25 10.40
N GLU A 21 5.43 4.69 9.74
CA GLU A 21 5.63 6.07 9.29
C GLU A 21 4.52 6.54 8.34
N LEU A 22 3.96 5.60 7.58
CA LEU A 22 2.85 5.85 6.65
C LEU A 22 1.50 5.62 7.33
N ALA A 23 1.29 6.28 8.47
CA ALA A 23 0.03 6.29 9.20
C ALA A 23 -0.40 7.71 9.57
N TYR A 24 -1.69 8.03 9.36
CA TYR A 24 -2.20 9.40 9.47
C TYR A 24 -3.31 9.54 10.51
N VAL A 25 -3.35 10.67 11.23
CA VAL A 25 -4.37 10.91 12.27
C VAL A 25 -5.80 10.94 11.70
N LYS A 26 -5.98 11.51 10.51
CA LYS A 26 -7.28 11.63 9.82
C LYS A 26 -7.37 10.62 8.68
N ARG A 27 -8.52 9.92 8.58
CA ARG A 27 -8.77 8.94 7.52
C ARG A 27 -8.71 9.55 6.12
N SER A 28 -9.24 10.77 5.94
CA SER A 28 -9.20 11.49 4.66
C SER A 28 -7.78 11.84 4.22
N SER A 29 -6.88 12.14 5.17
CA SER A 29 -5.46 12.33 4.89
C SER A 29 -4.82 11.04 4.40
N ALA A 30 -5.09 9.92 5.08
CA ALA A 30 -4.61 8.61 4.65
C ALA A 30 -5.12 8.25 3.25
N GLN A 31 -6.39 8.51 2.94
CA GLN A 31 -6.95 8.25 1.60
C GLN A 31 -6.24 9.05 0.51
N ARG A 32 -5.98 10.34 0.75
CA ARG A 32 -5.24 11.17 -0.20
C ARG A 32 -3.81 10.67 -0.41
N GLN A 33 -3.16 10.25 0.67
CA GLN A 33 -1.79 9.74 0.61
C GLN A 33 -1.73 8.36 -0.06
N ALA A 34 -2.72 7.50 0.16
CA ALA A 34 -2.87 6.24 -0.59
C ALA A 34 -2.97 6.49 -2.10
N ALA A 35 -3.74 7.50 -2.54
CA ALA A 35 -3.84 7.86 -3.94
C ALA A 35 -2.48 8.31 -4.53
N ILE A 36 -1.75 9.17 -3.80
CA ILE A 36 -0.40 9.62 -4.20
C ILE A 36 0.56 8.43 -4.29
N TRP A 37 0.55 7.52 -3.32
CA TRP A 37 1.40 6.33 -3.35
C TRP A 37 1.07 5.42 -4.53
N ASN A 38 -0.21 5.25 -4.88
CA ASN A 38 -0.60 4.50 -6.07
C ASN A 38 -0.10 5.14 -7.37
N GLU A 39 0.00 6.47 -7.43
CA GLU A 39 0.61 7.17 -8.57
C GLU A 39 2.12 6.97 -8.63
N VAL A 40 2.81 7.09 -7.49
CA VAL A 40 4.26 6.87 -7.38
C VAL A 40 4.63 5.44 -7.77
N LEU A 41 3.86 4.46 -7.29
CA LEU A 41 4.08 3.04 -7.56
C LEU A 41 3.56 2.61 -8.93
N ALA A 42 2.80 3.43 -9.66
CA ALA A 42 2.20 3.02 -10.93
C ALA A 42 3.22 2.52 -11.96
N GLY A 43 4.44 3.06 -11.93
CA GLY A 43 5.56 2.66 -12.79
C GLY A 43 6.46 1.58 -12.20
N ASP A 44 6.20 1.12 -10.98
CA ASP A 44 7.01 0.08 -10.34
C ASP A 44 6.69 -1.30 -10.94
N PRO A 45 7.70 -2.10 -11.33
CA PRO A 45 7.45 -3.41 -11.95
C PRO A 45 6.89 -4.45 -10.97
N VAL A 46 7.01 -4.25 -9.66
CA VAL A 46 6.59 -5.19 -8.61
C VAL A 46 5.26 -4.80 -7.99
N PHE A 47 5.04 -3.51 -7.73
CA PHE A 47 3.87 -2.97 -7.04
C PHE A 47 2.99 -2.08 -7.93
N GLY A 48 3.35 -1.91 -9.20
CA GLY A 48 2.58 -1.10 -10.15
C GLY A 48 1.29 -1.76 -10.61
N ARG A 49 0.66 -1.17 -11.63
CA ARG A 49 -0.71 -1.52 -12.05
C ARG A 49 -0.91 -2.98 -12.44
N GLY A 50 0.16 -3.67 -12.86
CA GLY A 50 0.13 -5.09 -13.23
C GLY A 50 0.24 -6.06 -12.05
N SER A 51 0.52 -5.57 -10.83
CA SER A 51 0.79 -6.41 -9.65
C SER A 51 -0.46 -7.02 -9.02
N GLY A 52 -1.65 -6.49 -9.33
CA GLY A 52 -2.91 -6.88 -8.69
C GLY A 52 -3.08 -6.36 -7.26
N VAL A 53 -2.13 -5.56 -6.76
CA VAL A 53 -2.22 -4.87 -5.47
C VAL A 53 -2.18 -3.36 -5.64
N ALA A 54 -2.67 -2.65 -4.64
CA ALA A 54 -2.64 -1.19 -4.52
C ALA A 54 -2.44 -0.79 -3.06
N VAL A 55 -2.16 0.48 -2.84
CA VAL A 55 -2.14 1.10 -1.52
C VAL A 55 -3.55 1.55 -1.17
N GLY A 56 -4.03 1.09 -0.01
CA GLY A 56 -5.29 1.49 0.60
C GLY A 56 -5.08 2.01 2.00
N VAL A 57 -6.19 2.22 2.71
CA VAL A 57 -6.19 2.65 4.12
C VAL A 57 -6.81 1.53 4.95
N ALA A 58 -6.19 1.18 6.05
CA ALA A 58 -6.74 0.17 6.95
C ALA A 58 -8.15 0.56 7.44
N PRO A 59 -9.05 -0.42 7.67
CA PRO A 59 -10.39 -0.16 8.18
C PRO A 59 -10.41 0.24 9.66
N MET A 60 -9.30 0.02 10.37
CA MET A 60 -9.11 0.36 11.78
C MET A 60 -7.80 1.15 11.97
N LYS A 61 -7.71 1.84 13.10
CA LYS A 61 -6.48 2.52 13.52
C LYS A 61 -5.46 1.52 14.07
N ASN A 62 -4.18 1.85 13.95
CA ASN A 62 -3.11 1.14 14.65
C ASN A 62 -3.04 1.52 16.14
N ASP A 63 -2.05 0.98 16.86
CA ASP A 63 -1.82 1.22 18.29
C ASP A 63 -1.65 2.73 18.60
N ASP A 64 -0.97 3.48 17.71
CA ASP A 64 -0.81 4.94 17.79
C ASP A 64 -2.08 5.75 17.48
N ARG A 65 -3.23 5.09 17.32
CA ARG A 65 -4.51 5.71 16.96
C ARG A 65 -4.49 6.46 15.62
N ARG A 66 -3.67 6.01 14.67
CA ARG A 66 -3.54 6.53 13.30
C ARG A 66 -4.08 5.53 12.29
N TRP A 67 -4.40 6.00 11.10
CA TRP A 67 -4.86 5.22 9.95
C TRP A 67 -3.67 4.82 9.10
N PRO A 68 -3.16 3.58 9.20
CA PRO A 68 -2.04 3.14 8.39
C PRO A 68 -2.45 2.92 6.93
N LEU A 69 -1.49 3.17 6.04
CA LEU A 69 -1.55 2.75 4.65
C LEU A 69 -1.18 1.27 4.57
N VAL A 70 -2.00 0.48 3.89
CA VAL A 70 -1.86 -0.98 3.80
C VAL A 70 -1.99 -1.45 2.36
N TRP A 71 -1.44 -2.62 2.07
CA TRP A 71 -1.64 -3.26 0.79
C TRP A 71 -3.07 -3.80 0.68
N VAL A 72 -3.76 -3.45 -0.40
CA VAL A 72 -5.10 -3.92 -0.72
C VAL A 72 -5.12 -4.53 -2.10
N GLN A 73 -6.09 -5.40 -2.35
CA GLN A 73 -6.26 -5.99 -3.68
C GLN A 73 -6.87 -4.95 -4.62
N LEU A 74 -6.32 -4.81 -5.82
CA LEU A 74 -6.99 -4.05 -6.87
C LEU A 74 -8.30 -4.76 -7.22
N PRO A 75 -9.42 -4.02 -7.36
CA PRO A 75 -10.67 -4.62 -7.79
C PRO A 75 -10.45 -5.27 -9.16
N SER A 76 -10.82 -6.54 -9.28
CA SER A 76 -10.53 -7.43 -10.42
C SER A 76 -11.14 -7.01 -11.76
N GLY A 77 -11.69 -5.80 -11.88
CA GLY A 77 -12.33 -5.26 -13.07
C GLY A 77 -11.59 -4.09 -13.75
N GLN A 78 -10.49 -3.60 -13.19
CA GLN A 78 -9.73 -2.49 -13.77
C GLN A 78 -8.54 -3.03 -14.59
N ARG A 79 -8.84 -3.82 -15.63
CA ARG A 79 -7.90 -3.99 -16.75
C ARG A 79 -7.99 -2.74 -17.64
N PRO A 80 -6.86 -2.18 -18.12
CA PRO A 80 -6.91 -1.15 -19.16
C PRO A 80 -7.58 -1.68 -20.43
#